data_AF-A0A919WCY0-F1
#
_entry.id   AF-A0A919WCY0-F1
#
_cell.length_a   1.000
_cell.length_b   1.000
_cell.length_c   1.000
_cell.angle_alpha   90.00
_cell.angle_beta   90.00
_cell.angle_gamma   90.00
#
_symmetry.space_group_name_H-M   'P 1'
#
loop_
_entity.id
_entity.type
_entity.pdbx_description
1 polymer ?
#
loop_
_entity_poly.entity_id
_entity_poly.type
_entity_poly.pdbx_seq_one_letter_code
_entity_poly.pdbx_strand_id
1 'polypeptide(L)'
;MCLDHPARVSRAAVLDIVPTRHVFATADTVLAMAYEHWFFHAQPPGFPEHLIAGDPEFYLRAKLAAWSAGGHPFDETAVEQYVTHFRDPAAIAASCGNAARRPPSTWSTTTPATPAATGSTARCS
;
A
#
# COMPACT_ATOMS: atom_id res chain seq x y z
N MET A 1 17.27 -7.27 5.68
CA MET A 1 17.77 -7.71 7.01
C MET A 1 18.12 -9.19 7.04
N CYS A 2 17.16 -10.13 7.13
CA CYS A 2 17.50 -11.57 7.21
C CYS A 2 18.21 -12.11 5.96
N LEU A 3 17.86 -11.59 4.77
CA LEU A 3 18.50 -11.97 3.51
C LEU A 3 19.87 -11.31 3.32
N ASP A 4 19.99 -10.01 3.65
CA ASP A 4 21.22 -9.25 3.42
C ASP A 4 22.30 -9.50 4.49
N HIS A 5 21.88 -9.83 5.71
CA HIS A 5 22.76 -10.02 6.87
C HIS A 5 22.39 -11.25 7.70
N PRO A 6 22.38 -12.46 7.11
CA PRO A 6 21.91 -13.67 7.78
C PRO A 6 22.70 -13.99 9.04
N ALA A 7 24.01 -13.71 9.06
CA ALA A 7 24.86 -13.94 10.23
C ALA A 7 24.52 -13.07 11.45
N ARG A 8 23.78 -11.98 11.28
CA ARG A 8 23.38 -11.07 12.36
C ARG A 8 22.03 -11.43 13.00
N VAL A 9 21.27 -12.33 12.37
CA VAL A 9 19.92 -12.70 12.81
C VAL A 9 19.93 -14.15 13.29
N SER A 10 19.85 -14.36 14.60
CA SER A 10 19.81 -15.72 15.16
C SER A 10 18.43 -16.37 15.00
N ARG A 11 17.35 -15.57 15.11
CA ARG A 11 15.94 -15.98 14.95
C ARG A 11 15.12 -14.81 14.43
N ALA A 12 14.05 -15.09 13.70
CA ALA A 12 13.09 -14.08 13.23
C ALA A 12 11.66 -14.61 13.38
N ALA A 13 10.74 -13.74 13.78
CA ALA A 13 9.31 -13.96 13.73
C ALA A 13 8.70 -12.95 12.75
N VAL A 14 7.79 -13.43 11.91
CA VAL A 14 7.12 -12.64 10.87
C VAL A 14 5.62 -12.71 11.19
N LEU A 15 5.03 -11.57 11.55
CA LEU A 15 3.66 -11.49 12.04
C LEU A 15 2.75 -10.92 10.95
N ASP A 16 1.70 -11.67 10.63
CA ASP A 16 0.60 -11.28 9.72
C ASP A 16 1.04 -10.67 8.37
N ILE A 17 2.12 -11.22 7.80
CA ILE A 17 2.60 -10.80 6.49
C ILE A 17 3.08 -12.00 5.69
N VAL A 18 2.84 -11.93 4.38
CA VAL A 18 3.34 -12.87 3.37
C VAL A 18 4.35 -12.17 2.47
N PRO A 19 5.24 -12.91 1.77
CA PRO A 19 6.24 -12.29 0.91
C PRO A 19 5.59 -11.36 -0.13
N THR A 20 6.04 -10.10 -0.22
CA THR A 20 5.49 -9.09 -1.12
C THR A 20 5.44 -9.57 -2.58
N ARG A 21 6.48 -10.28 -3.04
CA ARG A 21 6.51 -10.88 -4.39
C ARG A 21 5.39 -11.88 -4.65
N HIS A 22 4.96 -12.60 -3.60
CA HIS A 22 3.90 -13.60 -3.71
C HIS A 22 2.56 -12.91 -3.86
N VAL A 23 2.26 -11.92 -3.01
CA VAL A 23 1.03 -11.12 -3.06
C VAL A 23 0.81 -10.52 -4.44
N PHE A 24 1.82 -9.85 -5.02
CA PHE A 24 1.66 -9.24 -6.34
C PHE A 24 1.57 -10.27 -7.49
N ALA A 25 2.19 -11.44 -7.36
CA ALA A 25 2.11 -12.49 -8.36
C ALA A 25 0.75 -13.22 -8.36
N THR A 26 0.04 -13.21 -7.23
CA THR A 26 -1.24 -13.91 -7.05
C THR A 26 -2.42 -12.96 -6.83
N ALA A 27 -2.22 -11.66 -7.04
CA ALA A 27 -3.25 -10.66 -6.78
C ALA A 27 -4.46 -10.88 -7.71
N ASP A 28 -5.63 -11.03 -7.09
CA ASP A 28 -6.92 -11.03 -7.76
C ASP A 28 -7.76 -9.83 -7.28
N THR A 29 -8.99 -9.73 -7.77
CA THR A 29 -9.91 -8.65 -7.40
C THR A 29 -10.25 -8.67 -5.91
N VAL A 30 -10.35 -9.84 -5.28
CA VAL A 30 -10.67 -9.97 -3.86
C VAL A 30 -9.54 -9.39 -3.02
N LEU A 31 -8.29 -9.76 -3.34
CA LEU A 31 -7.10 -9.26 -2.66
C LEU A 31 -6.91 -7.77 -2.90
N ALA A 32 -7.13 -7.30 -4.13
CA ALA A 32 -7.00 -5.88 -4.47
C ALA A 32 -8.00 -5.01 -3.69
N MET A 33 -9.22 -5.48 -3.50
CA MET A 33 -10.23 -4.76 -2.70
C MET A 33 -9.91 -4.80 -1.20
N ALA A 34 -9.42 -5.92 -0.67
CA ALA A 34 -9.04 -6.04 0.73
C ALA A 34 -7.79 -5.19 1.09
N TYR A 35 -6.82 -5.12 0.17
CA TYR A 35 -5.57 -4.38 0.33
C TYR A 35 -5.51 -3.14 -0.58
N GLU A 36 -6.62 -2.42 -0.71
CA GLU A 36 -6.72 -1.25 -1.62
C GLU A 36 -5.60 -0.22 -1.39
N HIS A 37 -5.19 -0.05 -0.13
CA HIS A 37 -4.17 0.91 0.28
C HIS A 37 -2.82 0.65 -0.39
N TRP A 38 -2.49 -0.59 -0.77
CA TRP A 38 -1.25 -0.90 -1.51
C TRP A 38 -1.25 -0.23 -2.89
N PHE A 39 -2.41 -0.17 -3.54
CA PHE A 39 -2.57 0.44 -4.87
C PHE A 39 -2.77 1.95 -4.78
N PHE A 40 -3.44 2.42 -3.72
CA PHE A 40 -3.64 3.83 -3.44
C PHE A 40 -2.33 4.54 -3.09
N HIS A 41 -1.50 3.96 -2.21
CA HIS A 41 -0.19 4.52 -1.86
C HIS A 41 0.80 4.45 -3.03
N ALA A 42 0.62 3.50 -3.95
CA ALA A 42 1.44 3.37 -5.15
C ALA A 42 1.06 4.35 -6.28
N GLN A 43 0.16 5.32 -6.04
CA GLN A 43 -0.18 6.38 -7.00
C GLN A 43 0.88 7.49 -7.07
N PRO A 44 0.86 8.35 -8.11
CA PRO A 44 1.85 9.41 -8.28
C PRO A 44 2.07 10.28 -7.03
N PRO A 45 3.32 10.73 -6.78
CA PRO A 45 3.66 11.61 -5.68
C PRO A 45 2.72 12.81 -5.55
N GLY A 46 2.26 13.07 -4.33
CA GLY A 46 1.38 14.19 -4.01
C GLY A 46 -0.10 13.87 -4.13
N PHE A 47 -0.50 12.85 -4.89
CA PHE A 47 -1.91 12.45 -4.97
C PHE A 47 -2.41 11.81 -3.67
N PRO A 48 -1.86 10.68 -3.18
CA PRO A 48 -2.35 10.06 -1.97
C PRO A 48 -2.09 10.95 -0.74
N GLU A 49 -0.96 11.66 -0.70
CA GLU A 49 -0.63 12.55 0.41
C GLU A 49 -1.63 13.69 0.54
N HIS A 50 -2.05 14.31 -0.57
CA HIS A 50 -3.05 15.37 -0.54
C HIS A 50 -4.40 14.88 -0.02
N LEU A 51 -4.82 13.67 -0.44
CA LEU A 51 -6.09 13.09 -0.01
C LEU A 51 -6.07 12.69 1.47
N ILE A 52 -4.99 12.09 1.95
CA ILE A 52 -4.86 11.71 3.37
C ILE A 52 -4.77 12.96 4.26
N ALA A 53 -4.07 14.01 3.82
CA ALA A 53 -3.91 15.24 4.59
C ALA A 53 -5.23 15.99 4.87
N GLY A 54 -6.30 15.70 4.12
CA GLY A 54 -7.62 16.27 4.35
C GLY A 54 -8.24 15.83 5.69
N ASP A 55 -8.09 14.56 6.06
CA ASP A 55 -8.49 14.02 7.36
C ASP A 55 -7.63 12.79 7.73
N PRO A 56 -6.41 13.03 8.25
CA PRO A 56 -5.46 11.96 8.54
C PRO A 56 -5.93 11.07 9.69
N GLU A 57 -6.71 11.60 10.62
CA GLU A 57 -7.25 10.83 11.74
C GLU A 57 -8.32 9.84 11.26
N PHE A 58 -9.29 10.31 10.47
CA PHE A 58 -10.29 9.44 9.90
C PHE A 58 -9.64 8.31 9.07
N TYR A 59 -8.68 8.67 8.21
CA TYR A 59 -7.96 7.69 7.40
C TYR A 59 -7.32 6.59 8.27
N LEU A 60 -6.57 6.99 9.29
CA LEU A 60 -5.87 6.05 10.18
C LEU A 60 -6.84 5.18 10.96
N ARG A 61 -7.88 5.76 11.58
CA ARG A 61 -8.89 5.02 12.34
C ARG A 61 -9.66 4.04 11.45
N ALA A 62 -9.99 4.44 10.22
CA ALA A 62 -10.64 3.56 9.24
C ALA A 62 -9.75 2.37 8.86
N LYS A 63 -8.43 2.56 8.70
CA LYS A 63 -7.50 1.44 8.46
C LYS A 63 -7.39 0.50 9.67
N LEU A 64 -7.23 1.04 10.88
CA LEU A 64 -7.18 0.25 12.11
C LEU A 64 -8.46 -0.58 12.31
N ALA A 65 -9.63 0.02 12.05
CA ALA A 65 -10.90 -0.69 12.10
C ALA A 65 -10.99 -1.81 11.04
N ALA A 66 -10.56 -1.54 9.80
CA ALA A 66 -10.58 -2.54 8.73
C ALA A 66 -9.66 -3.73 8.99
N TRP A 67 -8.47 -3.51 9.56
CA TRP A 67 -7.47 -4.57 9.79
C TRP A 67 -7.64 -5.33 11.10
N SER A 68 -8.46 -4.83 12.03
CA SER A 68 -8.71 -5.51 13.30
C SER A 68 -9.74 -6.64 13.20
N ALA A 69 -10.38 -6.85 12.04
CA ALA A 69 -11.33 -7.94 11.78
C ALA A 69 -12.43 -8.09 12.86
N GLY A 70 -12.89 -6.98 13.45
CA GLY A 70 -13.87 -7.00 14.54
C GLY A 70 -13.32 -7.51 15.88
N GLY A 71 -12.00 -7.54 16.03
CA GLY A 71 -11.30 -7.84 17.28
C GLY A 71 -11.53 -6.81 18.38
N HIS A 72 -10.79 -6.94 19.47
CA HIS A 72 -10.90 -6.00 20.59
C HIS A 72 -10.54 -4.58 20.14
N PRO A 73 -11.28 -3.56 20.62
CA PRO A 73 -10.93 -2.18 20.35
C PRO A 73 -9.49 -1.92 20.85
N PHE A 74 -8.72 -1.19 20.04
CA PHE A 74 -7.42 -0.71 20.45
C PHE A 74 -7.58 0.19 21.68
N ASP A 75 -6.56 0.20 22.54
CA ASP A 75 -6.51 1.17 23.63
C ASP A 75 -6.49 2.59 23.05
N GLU A 76 -7.43 3.44 23.49
CA GLU A 76 -7.60 4.77 22.91
C GLU A 76 -6.35 5.64 23.10
N THR A 77 -5.61 5.47 24.21
CA THR A 77 -4.37 6.24 24.43
C THR A 77 -3.30 5.86 23.42
N ALA A 78 -3.25 4.60 22.99
CA ALA A 78 -2.36 4.16 21.92
C ALA A 78 -2.79 4.73 20.55
N VAL A 79 -4.09 4.74 20.27
CA VAL A 79 -4.63 5.32 19.03
C VAL A 79 -4.34 6.81 18.94
N GLU A 80 -4.50 7.57 20.03
CA GLU A 80 -4.16 9.00 20.11
C GLU A 80 -2.68 9.27 19.81
N GLN A 81 -1.78 8.40 20.26
CA GLN A 81 -0.36 8.50 19.90
C GLN A 81 -0.15 8.29 18.41
N TYR A 82 -0.77 7.26 17.81
CA TYR A 82 -0.67 7.05 16.36
C TYR A 82 -1.23 8.22 15.57
N VAL A 83 -2.40 8.75 15.95
CA VAL A 83 -3.02 9.91 15.31
C VAL A 83 -2.11 11.14 15.39
N THR A 84 -1.55 11.40 16.57
CA THR A 84 -0.65 12.55 16.80
C THR A 84 0.54 12.53 15.84
N HIS A 85 1.18 11.38 15.66
CA HIS A 85 2.34 11.25 14.77
C HIS A 85 1.95 11.19 13.28
N PHE A 86 0.82 10.58 12.95
CA PHE A 86 0.37 10.45 11.57
C PHE A 86 -0.15 11.76 10.97
N ARG A 87 -0.50 12.76 11.80
CA ARG A 87 -0.86 14.10 11.35
C ARG A 87 0.31 14.89 10.73
N ASP A 88 1.55 14.48 10.98
CA ASP A 88 2.72 15.12 10.35
C ASP A 88 2.73 14.84 8.83
N PRO A 89 2.71 15.87 7.96
CA PRO A 89 2.81 15.69 6.52
C PRO A 89 4.04 14.88 6.09
N ALA A 90 5.15 14.97 6.82
CA ALA A 90 6.34 14.17 6.55
C ALA A 90 6.10 12.68 6.84
N ALA A 91 5.32 12.34 7.87
CA ALA A 91 4.93 10.97 8.18
C ALA A 91 3.96 10.41 7.12
N ILE A 92 3.00 11.21 6.65
CA ILE A 92 2.10 10.84 5.54
C ILE A 92 2.91 10.55 4.27
N ALA A 93 3.79 11.48 3.89
CA ALA A 93 4.64 11.31 2.70
C ALA A 93 5.57 10.09 2.82
N ALA A 94 6.16 9.85 3.99
CA ALA A 94 6.98 8.67 4.24
C ALA A 94 6.16 7.37 4.13
N SER A 95 4.92 7.37 4.63
CA SER A 95 4.02 6.22 4.57
C SER A 95 3.65 5.87 3.13
N CYS A 96 3.46 6.86 2.26
CA CYS A 96 3.21 6.66 0.82
C CYS A 96 4.48 6.29 0.03
N GLY A 97 5.64 6.08 0.67
CA GLY A 97 6.88 5.70 -0.02
C GLY A 97 7.72 6.87 -0.53
N ASN A 98 7.46 8.09 -0.04
CA ASN A 98 8.23 9.32 -0.21
C ASN A 98 8.26 9.91 -1.63
N ALA A 99 7.25 10.73 -1.90
CA ALA A 99 7.12 11.67 -3.01
C ALA A 99 8.33 12.61 -3.25
N ALA A 100 9.08 12.99 -2.21
CA ALA A 100 10.09 14.05 -2.32
C ALA A 100 11.41 13.65 -2.99
N ARG A 101 11.63 12.35 -3.28
CA ARG A 101 12.90 11.85 -3.87
C ARG A 101 12.78 11.16 -5.23
N ARG A 102 11.57 10.92 -5.76
CA ARG A 102 11.39 10.22 -7.04
C ARG A 102 10.98 11.21 -8.14
N PRO A 103 11.85 11.50 -9.12
CA PRO A 103 11.44 12.35 -10.24
C PRO A 103 10.33 11.65 -11.05
N PRO A 104 9.36 12.42 -11.59
CA PRO A 104 8.23 11.89 -12.34
C PRO A 104 8.65 11.02 -13.55
N SER A 105 9.87 11.20 -14.06
CA SER A 105 10.46 10.41 -15.15
C SER A 105 10.73 8.92 -14.82
N THR A 106 10.68 8.53 -13.55
CA THR A 106 10.88 7.12 -13.13
C THR A 106 9.56 6.35 -12.98
N TRP A 107 8.44 6.98 -13.32
CA TRP A 107 7.17 6.30 -13.54
C TRP A 107 7.21 5.64 -14.91
N SER A 108 8.04 4.61 -15.07
CA SER A 108 7.89 3.71 -16.21
C SER A 108 6.58 2.97 -16.03
N THR A 109 5.54 3.44 -16.70
CA THR A 109 4.46 2.60 -17.18
C THR A 109 5.07 1.59 -18.16
N THR A 110 5.72 0.55 -17.64
CA THR A 110 5.75 -0.70 -18.36
C THR A 110 4.32 -1.23 -18.31
N THR A 111 3.48 -0.70 -19.19
CA THR A 111 2.31 -1.41 -19.68
C THR A 111 2.82 -2.80 -20.06
N PRO A 112 2.39 -3.90 -19.41
CA PRO A 112 2.67 -5.21 -19.95
C PRO A 112 2.13 -5.19 -21.38
N ALA A 113 3.01 -5.43 -22.36
CA ALA A 113 2.67 -5.38 -23.76
C ALA A 113 1.38 -6.19 -23.99
N THR A 114 0.31 -5.51 -24.41
CA THR A 114 -0.89 -6.18 -24.90
C THR A 114 -0.45 -7.17 -25.97
N PRO A 115 -0.66 -8.49 -25.81
CA PRO A 115 -0.40 -9.40 -26.90
C PRO A 115 -1.29 -8.96 -28.08
N ALA A 116 -0.65 -8.75 -29.23
CA ALA A 116 -1.30 -8.27 -30.43
C ALA A 116 -2.59 -9.05 -30.67
N ALA A 117 -3.73 -8.35 -30.65
CA ALA A 117 -5.00 -8.91 -31.06
C ALA A 117 -4.90 -9.27 -32.55
N THR A 118 -4.68 -10.56 -32.85
CA THR A 118 -4.91 -11.12 -34.18
C THR A 118 -6.38 -10.88 -34.51
N GLY A 119 -6.60 -10.07 -35.55
CA GLY A 119 -7.92 -9.63 -35.96
C GLY A 119 -8.86 -10.78 -36.26
N SER A 120 -10.04 -10.71 -35.65
CA SER A 120 -11.25 -11.32 -36.18
C SER A 120 -12.35 -10.29 -36.06
N THR A 121 -12.71 -9.67 -37.18
CA THR A 121 -13.87 -8.80 -37.32
C THR A 121 -15.14 -9.63 -37.12
N ALA A 122 -15.69 -9.63 -35.90
CA ALA A 122 -17.05 -10.08 -35.67
C ALA A 122 -18.01 -8.95 -36.09
N ARG A 123 -18.67 -9.14 -37.24
CA ARG A 123 -19.81 -8.33 -37.67
C ARG A 123 -20.99 -8.64 -36.75
N CYS A 124 -21.60 -7.61 -36.17
CA CYS A 124 -22.93 -7.73 -35.57
C CYS A 124 -23.94 -8.05 -36.67
N SER A 125 -24.73 -9.10 -36.44
CA SER A 125 -26.02 -9.39 -37.08
C SER A 125 -27.14 -8.96 -36.16
#